data_AF-A0A1H1XLF3-F1
#
_entry.id   AF-A0A1H1XLF3-F1
#
_cell.length_a   1.000
_cell.length_b   1.000
_cell.length_c   1.000
_cell.angle_alpha   90.00
_cell.angle_beta   90.00
_cell.angle_gamma   90.00
#
_symmetry.space_group_name_H-M   'P 1'
#
loop_
_entity.id
_entity.type
_entity.pdbx_description
1 polymer ?
#
loop_
_entity_poly.entity_id
_entity_poly.type
_entity_poly.pdbx_seq_one_letter_code
_entity_poly.pdbx_strand_id
1 'polypeptide(L)'
;MAEPAGAPAPSPERYTLFEAAWQRTACPLSQLWVEYLGLGGTVDLFSLDAFLHGVMPLAPVQQDVLANAINEQLDDLYRAAKVPYLHTLHASPVGRDPLTVLDELFDRWSHGSADPA
;
A
#
# COMPACT_ATOMS: atom_id res chain seq x y z
N MET A 1 -18.38 12.20 33.15
CA MET A 1 -17.26 12.25 32.19
C MET A 1 -17.10 10.85 31.65
N ALA A 2 -17.49 10.60 30.40
CA ALA A 2 -17.28 9.31 29.75
C ALA A 2 -15.85 9.28 29.19
N GLU A 3 -15.07 8.24 29.50
CA GLU A 3 -13.84 7.95 28.78
C GLU A 3 -14.15 7.76 27.29
N PRO A 4 -13.35 8.34 26.37
CA PRO A 4 -13.46 7.96 24.97
C PRO A 4 -13.01 6.51 24.85
N ALA A 5 -13.85 5.66 24.24
CA ALA A 5 -13.57 4.27 23.96
C ALA A 5 -12.17 4.14 23.33
N GLY A 6 -11.24 3.54 24.08
CA GLY A 6 -9.89 3.27 23.62
C GLY A 6 -9.97 2.51 22.31
N ALA A 7 -9.20 2.96 21.31
CA ALA A 7 -9.02 2.23 20.07
C ALA A 7 -8.75 0.75 20.39
N PRO A 8 -9.33 -0.20 19.64
CA PRO A 8 -9.14 -1.61 19.91
C PRO A 8 -7.65 -1.90 20.00
N ALA A 9 -7.24 -2.62 21.06
CA ALA A 9 -5.85 -3.00 21.23
C ALA A 9 -5.36 -3.62 19.91
N PRO A 10 -4.21 -3.18 19.38
CA PRO A 10 -3.74 -3.65 18.09
C PRO A 10 -3.69 -5.17 18.08
N SER A 11 -4.45 -5.76 17.15
CA SER A 11 -4.56 -7.21 17.02
C SER A 11 -3.17 -7.79 16.71
N PRO A 12 -2.76 -8.92 17.29
CA PRO A 12 -1.46 -9.55 17.02
C PRO A 12 -1.23 -9.79 15.52
N GLU A 13 -2.31 -10.01 14.77
CA GLU A 13 -2.33 -10.12 13.31
C GLU A 13 -1.72 -8.91 12.58
N ARG A 14 -1.87 -7.68 13.12
CA ARG A 14 -1.32 -6.48 12.48
C ARG A 14 0.21 -6.51 12.48
N TYR A 15 0.84 -6.84 13.60
CA TYR A 15 2.30 -6.89 13.68
C TYR A 15 2.86 -7.94 12.70
N THR A 16 2.23 -9.11 12.63
CA THR A 16 2.62 -10.16 11.66
C THR A 16 2.52 -9.68 10.22
N LEU A 17 1.51 -8.87 9.87
CA LEU A 17 1.37 -8.33 8.51
C LEU A 17 2.47 -7.32 8.18
N PHE A 18 2.79 -6.41 9.11
CA PHE A 18 3.87 -5.44 8.93
C PHE A 18 5.23 -6.14 8.81
N GLU A 19 5.52 -7.08 9.70
CA GLU A 19 6.75 -7.86 9.68
C GLU A 19 6.87 -8.65 8.36
N ALA A 20 5.82 -9.39 7.97
CA ALA A 20 5.84 -10.17 6.73
C ALA A 20 5.98 -9.29 5.47
N ALA A 21 5.37 -8.11 5.45
CA ALA A 21 5.52 -7.16 4.36
C ALA A 21 6.94 -6.58 4.30
N TRP A 22 7.51 -6.18 5.44
CA TRP A 22 8.88 -5.69 5.52
C TRP A 22 9.90 -6.76 5.08
N GLN A 23 9.75 -8.02 5.51
CA GLN A 23 10.65 -9.11 5.10
C GLN A 23 10.71 -9.31 3.58
N ARG A 24 9.62 -9.00 2.85
CA ARG A 24 9.58 -9.07 1.38
C ARG A 24 10.37 -7.97 0.69
N THR A 25 10.62 -6.85 1.36
CA THR A 25 11.44 -5.76 0.82
C THR A 25 12.93 -6.10 0.81
N ALA A 26 13.36 -7.06 1.66
CA ALA A 26 14.76 -7.37 1.93
C ALA A 26 15.62 -6.15 2.33
N CYS A 27 14.99 -5.07 2.80
CA CYS A 27 15.64 -3.83 3.17
C CYS A 27 16.06 -3.84 4.66
N PRO A 28 17.28 -3.36 5.01
CA PRO A 28 17.68 -3.23 6.40
C PRO A 28 16.78 -2.23 7.15
N LEU A 29 16.54 -2.49 8.45
CA LEU A 29 15.65 -1.68 9.28
C LEU A 29 16.04 -0.18 9.28
N SER A 30 17.34 0.12 9.25
CA SER A 30 17.84 1.49 9.23
C SER A 30 17.44 2.26 7.97
N GLN A 31 17.36 1.60 6.81
CA GLN A 31 16.91 2.23 5.58
C GLN A 31 15.40 2.43 5.59
N LEU A 32 14.63 1.42 6.03
CA LEU A 32 13.18 1.58 6.23
C LEU A 32 12.86 2.76 7.16
N TRP A 33 13.64 2.91 8.23
CA TRP A 33 13.49 4.03 9.16
C TRP A 33 13.76 5.39 8.51
N VAL A 34 14.77 5.50 7.63
CA VAL A 34 15.05 6.74 6.90
C VAL A 34 13.90 7.12 5.95
N GLU A 35 13.34 6.16 5.24
CA GLU A 35 12.18 6.38 4.36
C GLU A 35 10.93 6.78 5.16
N TYR A 36 10.68 6.07 6.26
CA TYR A 36 9.64 6.40 7.23
C TYR A 36 9.77 7.84 7.77
N LEU A 37 10.97 8.29 8.14
CA LEU A 37 11.22 9.67 8.55
C LEU A 37 10.93 10.67 7.42
N GLY A 38 11.32 10.33 6.19
CA GLY A 38 11.05 11.14 5.00
C GLY A 38 9.56 11.36 4.73
N LEU A 39 8.74 10.39 5.12
CA LEU A 39 7.27 10.42 5.01
C LEU A 39 6.56 11.08 6.22
N GLY A 40 7.32 11.67 7.14
CA GLY A 40 6.78 12.35 8.33
C GLY A 40 6.71 11.47 9.57
N GLY A 41 7.38 10.32 9.56
CA GLY A 41 7.58 9.48 10.72
C GLY A 41 8.36 10.21 11.81
N THR A 42 8.00 9.99 13.07
CA THR A 42 8.59 10.73 14.21
C THR A 42 9.22 9.83 15.27
N VAL A 43 9.12 8.52 15.09
CA VAL A 43 9.54 7.52 16.07
C VAL A 43 10.99 7.11 15.81
N ASP A 44 11.74 6.81 16.86
CA ASP A 44 13.11 6.35 16.75
C ASP A 44 13.21 4.90 16.21
N LEU A 45 14.42 4.51 15.79
CA LEU A 45 14.69 3.21 15.20
C LEU A 45 14.33 2.02 16.13
N PHE A 46 14.60 2.14 17.44
CA PHE A 46 14.34 1.07 18.41
C PHE A 46 12.85 0.88 18.65
N SER A 47 12.10 1.98 18.71
CA SER A 47 10.66 1.96 18.84
C SER A 47 9.99 1.37 17.58
N LEU A 48 10.56 1.60 16.38
CA LEU A 48 10.12 0.96 15.15
C LEU A 48 10.39 -0.56 15.18
N ASP A 49 11.59 -0.97 15.62
CA ASP A 49 11.98 -2.37 15.80
C ASP A 49 11.04 -3.10 16.77
N ALA A 50 10.76 -2.47 17.91
CA ALA A 50 9.86 -2.98 18.92
C ALA A 50 8.44 -3.16 18.39
N PHE A 51 7.96 -2.26 17.53
CA PHE A 51 6.66 -2.39 16.89
C PHE A 51 6.62 -3.57 15.93
N LEU A 52 7.61 -3.71 15.05
CA LEU A 52 7.66 -4.78 14.05
C LEU A 52 7.67 -6.17 14.72
N HIS A 53 8.30 -6.29 15.88
CA HIS A 53 8.35 -7.53 16.66
C HIS A 53 7.21 -7.67 17.68
N GLY A 54 6.19 -6.80 17.64
CA GLY A 54 5.01 -6.88 18.51
C GLY A 54 5.28 -6.60 20.00
N VAL A 55 6.40 -5.95 20.32
CA VAL A 55 6.80 -5.58 21.69
C VAL A 55 6.04 -4.35 22.18
N MET A 56 5.82 -3.35 21.31
CA MET A 56 5.17 -2.09 21.67
C MET A 56 4.28 -1.56 20.54
N PRO A 57 3.07 -1.05 20.84
CA PRO A 57 2.24 -0.41 19.82
C PRO A 57 2.75 0.99 19.44
N LEU A 58 2.64 1.34 18.16
CA LEU A 58 2.76 2.74 17.70
C LEU A 58 1.39 3.40 17.67
N ALA A 59 1.38 4.73 17.76
CA ALA A 59 0.16 5.51 17.49
C ALA A 59 -0.36 5.21 16.07
N PRO A 60 -1.70 5.18 15.84
CA PRO A 60 -2.27 4.78 14.55
C PRO A 60 -1.67 5.51 13.35
N VAL A 61 -1.51 6.84 13.44
CA VAL A 61 -0.90 7.65 12.38
C VAL A 61 0.54 7.19 12.06
N GLN A 62 1.31 6.79 13.06
CA GLN A 62 2.68 6.30 12.85
C GLN A 62 2.70 4.91 12.20
N GLN A 63 1.68 4.09 12.46
CA GLN A 63 1.51 2.83 11.73
C GLN A 63 1.18 3.07 10.26
N ASP A 64 0.35 4.07 9.95
CA ASP A 64 0.00 4.42 8.56
C ASP A 64 1.22 4.94 7.78
N VAL A 65 2.05 5.77 8.41
CA VAL A 65 3.31 6.23 7.79
C VAL A 65 4.27 5.06 7.55
N LEU A 66 4.42 4.15 8.52
CA LEU A 66 5.24 2.95 8.34
C LEU A 66 4.69 2.03 7.24
N ALA A 67 3.37 1.88 7.16
CA ALA A 67 2.72 1.11 6.10
C ALA A 67 3.02 1.73 4.74
N ASN A 68 2.95 3.07 4.62
CA ASN A 68 3.30 3.76 3.39
C ASN A 68 4.77 3.53 2.99
N ALA A 69 5.70 3.63 3.94
CA ALA A 69 7.12 3.37 3.68
C ALA A 69 7.37 1.94 3.15
N ILE A 70 6.78 0.93 3.79
CA ILE A 70 6.88 -0.47 3.33
C ILE A 70 6.25 -0.65 1.95
N ASN A 71 5.11 -0.02 1.70
CA ASN A 71 4.42 -0.13 0.42
C ASN A 71 5.23 0.51 -0.72
N GLU A 72 5.86 1.66 -0.51
CA GLU A 72 6.73 2.31 -1.51
C GLU A 72 7.91 1.40 -1.89
N GLN A 73 8.56 0.77 -0.92
CA GLN A 73 9.61 -0.24 -1.17
C GLN A 73 9.12 -1.44 -1.96
N LEU A 74 7.96 -1.99 -1.60
CA LEU A 74 7.38 -3.11 -2.31
C LEU A 74 7.03 -2.71 -3.75
N ASP A 75 6.48 -1.52 -3.97
CA ASP A 75 6.15 -1.01 -5.29
C ASP A 75 7.38 -0.86 -6.18
N ASP A 76 8.49 -0.35 -5.64
CA ASP A 76 9.75 -0.24 -6.36
C ASP A 76 10.33 -1.62 -6.71
N LEU A 77 10.32 -2.56 -5.75
CA LEU A 77 10.75 -3.94 -5.98
C LEU A 77 9.90 -4.62 -7.05
N TYR A 78 8.57 -4.51 -6.98
CA TYR A 78 7.67 -5.12 -7.95
C TYR A 78 7.77 -4.46 -9.31
N ARG A 79 7.95 -3.14 -9.38
CA ARG A 79 8.18 -2.42 -10.63
C ARG A 79 9.45 -2.92 -11.34
N ALA A 80 10.53 -3.14 -10.60
CA ALA A 80 11.77 -3.68 -11.13
C ALA A 80 11.65 -5.14 -11.62
N ALA A 81 10.80 -5.93 -10.98
CA ALA A 81 10.59 -7.34 -11.32
C ALA A 81 9.64 -7.58 -12.53
N LYS A 82 9.01 -6.53 -13.09
CA LYS A 82 8.10 -6.68 -14.24
C LYS A 82 8.86 -7.13 -15.49
N VAL A 83 8.38 -8.20 -16.12
CA VAL A 83 8.85 -8.64 -17.43
C VAL A 83 8.25 -7.76 -18.55
N PRO A 84 9.02 -7.46 -19.61
CA PRO A 84 8.49 -6.74 -20.77
C PRO A 84 7.34 -7.50 -21.45
N TYR A 85 6.31 -6.78 -21.87
CA TYR A 85 5.27 -7.32 -22.73
C TYR A 85 5.80 -7.49 -24.17
N LEU A 86 5.37 -8.56 -24.87
CA LEU A 86 5.73 -8.80 -26.27
C LEU A 86 5.28 -7.68 -27.21
N HIS A 87 4.18 -7.02 -26.86
CA HIS A 87 3.74 -5.78 -27.46
C HIS A 87 3.93 -4.68 -26.43
N THR A 88 4.51 -3.54 -26.84
CA THR A 88 4.49 -2.35 -25.99
C THR A 88 3.03 -1.98 -25.78
N LEU A 89 2.49 -2.25 -24.58
CA LEU A 89 1.30 -1.56 -24.14
C LEU A 89 1.72 -0.10 -24.07
N HIS A 90 1.37 0.67 -25.10
CA HIS A 90 1.52 2.10 -25.07
C HIS A 90 0.86 2.56 -23.78
N ALA A 91 1.66 3.11 -22.86
CA ALA A 91 1.12 3.90 -21.77
C ALA A 91 0.13 4.87 -22.43
N SER A 92 -1.16 4.75 -22.07
CA SER A 92 -2.24 5.44 -22.78
C SER A 92 -1.80 6.88 -23.02
N PRO A 93 -1.71 7.35 -24.29
CA PRO A 93 -1.28 8.71 -24.54
C PRO A 93 -2.25 9.62 -23.80
N VAL A 94 -1.70 10.38 -22.85
CA VAL A 94 -2.41 11.36 -22.03
C VAL A 94 -3.37 12.15 -22.94
N GLY A 95 -4.67 12.00 -22.72
CA GLY A 95 -5.69 12.70 -23.52
C GLY A 95 -7.09 12.09 -23.51
N ARG A 96 -7.23 10.77 -23.28
CA ARG A 96 -8.54 10.17 -22.96
C ARG A 96 -8.62 9.92 -21.47
N ASP A 97 -9.56 10.58 -20.81
CA ASP A 97 -9.93 10.27 -19.43
C ASP A 97 -10.30 8.77 -19.35
N PRO A 98 -9.57 7.96 -18.55
CA PRO A 98 -9.87 6.54 -18.39
C PRO A 98 -11.30 6.28 -17.95
N LEU A 99 -11.91 7.19 -17.20
CA LEU A 99 -13.29 7.03 -16.73
C LEU A 99 -14.29 7.17 -17.88
N THR A 100 -14.08 8.12 -18.80
CA THR A 100 -14.91 8.24 -20.01
C THR A 100 -14.85 6.98 -20.87
N VAL A 101 -13.67 6.38 -21.01
CA VAL A 101 -13.52 5.12 -21.74
C VAL A 101 -14.28 3.99 -21.04
N LEU A 102 -14.28 3.94 -19.71
CA LEU A 102 -15.04 2.94 -18.95
C LEU A 102 -16.55 3.16 -19.06
N ASP A 103 -17.02 4.40 -19.01
CA ASP A 103 -18.44 4.75 -19.20
C ASP A 103 -18.93 4.34 -20.60
N GLU A 104 -18.17 4.67 -21.65
CA GLU A 104 -18.49 4.27 -23.02
C GLU A 104 -18.57 2.73 -23.18
N LEU A 105 -17.65 1.99 -22.54
CA LEU A 105 -17.65 0.53 -22.57
C LEU A 105 -18.85 -0.06 -21.83
N PHE A 106 -19.21 0.52 -20.68
CA PHE A 106 -20.33 0.08 -19.86
C PHE A 106 -21.68 0.37 -20.54
N ASP A 107 -21.82 1.54 -21.19
CA ASP A 107 -22.97 1.89 -22.01
C ASP A 107 -23.09 0.94 -23.21
N ARG A 108 -21.99 0.66 -23.92
CA ARG A 108 -22.03 -0.29 -25.04
C ARG A 108 -22.42 -1.70 -24.58
N TRP A 109 -21.96 -2.14 -23.42
CA TRP A 109 -22.29 -3.46 -22.87
C TRP A 109 -23.75 -3.55 -22.45
N SER A 110 -24.28 -2.51 -21.81
CA SER A 110 -25.68 -2.47 -21.36
C SER A 110 -26.69 -2.35 -22.51
N HIS A 111 -26.30 -1.75 -23.64
CA HIS A 111 -27.14 -1.64 -24.84
C HIS A 111 -26.97 -2.82 -25.81
N GLY A 112 -26.02 -3.73 -25.55
CA GLY A 112 -25.67 -4.86 -26.41
C GLY A 112 -26.32 -6.21 -26.05
N SER A 113 -27.21 -6.29 -25.06
CA SER A 113 -27.81 -7.56 -24.60
C SER A 113 -29.07 -8.02 -25.37
N ALA A 114 -29.23 -7.62 -26.63
CA ALA A 114 -30.30 -8.14 -27.49
C ALA A 114 -29.68 -8.96 -28.62
N ASP A 115 -29.53 -10.26 -28.39
CA ASP A 115 -29.36 -11.23 -29.46
C ASP A 115 -30.78 -11.64 -29.92
N PRO A 116 -31.19 -11.36 -31.18
CA PRO A 116 -32.47 -11.83 -31.68
C PRO A 116 -32.39 -13.33 -32.01
N ALA A 117 -33.36 -14.08 -31.49
CA ALA A 117 -33.60 -15.50 -31.77
C ALA A 117 -33.98 -15.79 -33.23
#